data_AF-A0A1N7PS17-F1
#
_entry.id   AF-A0A1N7PS17-F1
#
_cell.length_a   1.000
_cell.length_b   1.000
_cell.length_c   1.000
_cell.angle_alpha   90.00
_cell.angle_beta   90.00
_cell.angle_gamma   90.00
#
_symmetry.space_group_name_H-M   'P 1'
#
loop_
_entity.id
_entity.type
_entity.pdbx_description
1 polymer ?
#
loop_
_entity_poly.entity_id
_entity_poly.type
_entity_poly.pdbx_seq_one_letter_code
_entity_poly.pdbx_strand_id
1 'polypeptide(L)'
;MGKILKGIDGERFPLIGGVTEYRITFSEAVDVNTVNDNDILWQVYWANEYSEYEKVPFSGQKKGRLTTYKFLQNLQGKNLQLKATYKDETVELHITPQANGEIKIIDVFFLDVEYKIQDTSKLKYMNSVNLQIYTLNMLGKYVEFKMYDTVNGQDVEVAKNSEPMQVIQKNGIVKTKKAILLNPAMYMQTQKDMSASEHRYKVKVWERNNEANFYEEELKVKNEIGQPSIPQDSQAPQKTGLPEAPKKKEDEKEKKKEKCFCDKELEIEDFITLGVSKNKAKVYADVLNDTMKKYEINTCIRKSHFLAQIFHESGYLIFLSEQKSKHASSGSPYKGRGIMQITGESNYRRYGKNVTEDFTSTETNREKMALPPHNVKSAGWFWKEEKGLNSMADKNDFICITNLINGGNVGFNDRYKKLKICFDNIYKTCKNYSEKVTLNYTFENSNSYKISRFAFAWGLWHDKDAKKDGCTYNTAEAIKGYERLLDLLPSTSSDSNWYYIQENPVFNDIVIVDKKKNIKKVKIIDAATLRLKKLKK
;
A
#
# COMPACT_ATOMS: atom_id res chain seq x y z
N MET A 1 -33.02 -13.29 29.98
CA MET A 1 -32.99 -11.88 30.42
C MET A 1 -33.74 -11.03 29.41
N GLY A 2 -34.37 -9.94 29.83
CA GLY A 2 -34.93 -8.96 28.91
C GLY A 2 -33.82 -8.15 28.23
N LYS A 3 -34.11 -7.58 27.05
CA LYS A 3 -33.15 -6.78 26.28
C LYS A 3 -32.74 -5.53 27.06
N ILE A 4 -31.44 -5.31 27.27
CA ILE A 4 -30.84 -4.18 28.00
C ILE A 4 -30.80 -2.93 27.12
N LEU A 5 -30.49 -3.07 25.82
CA LEU A 5 -30.31 -1.96 24.89
C LEU A 5 -31.55 -1.71 24.04
N LYS A 6 -32.12 -0.49 24.15
CA LYS A 6 -33.26 -0.04 23.34
C LYS A 6 -32.81 0.31 21.92
N GLY A 7 -31.73 1.10 21.78
CA GLY A 7 -31.19 1.53 20.49
C GLY A 7 -30.12 2.62 20.61
N ILE A 8 -29.86 3.32 19.51
CA ILE A 8 -28.99 4.50 19.45
C ILE A 8 -29.84 5.69 19.02
N ASP A 9 -29.69 6.79 19.75
CA ASP A 9 -30.23 8.10 19.39
C ASP A 9 -29.13 8.97 18.75
N GLY A 10 -29.51 9.81 17.78
CA GLY A 10 -28.60 10.60 16.96
C GLY A 10 -28.99 10.66 15.47
N GLU A 11 -28.37 11.60 14.75
CA GLU A 11 -28.69 11.90 13.35
C GLU A 11 -28.29 10.77 12.39
N ARG A 12 -29.17 10.40 11.46
CA ARG A 12 -28.93 9.37 10.43
C ARG A 12 -28.28 9.97 9.17
N PHE A 13 -28.37 11.27 8.97
CA PHE A 13 -27.88 11.99 7.80
C PHE A 13 -26.88 13.11 8.15
N PRO A 14 -25.82 12.81 8.94
CA PRO A 14 -24.91 13.82 9.46
C PRO A 14 -24.12 14.49 8.34
N LEU A 15 -23.88 15.79 8.48
CA LEU A 15 -23.07 16.56 7.53
C LEU A 15 -21.58 16.16 7.62
N ILE A 16 -20.92 15.99 6.47
CA ILE A 16 -19.47 15.82 6.41
C ILE A 16 -18.76 17.00 7.10
N GLY A 17 -17.70 16.70 7.85
CA GLY A 17 -16.91 17.68 8.61
C GLY A 17 -17.57 18.15 9.91
N GLY A 18 -18.88 18.00 10.05
CA GLY A 18 -19.62 18.28 11.28
C GLY A 18 -19.34 17.25 12.37
N VAL A 19 -19.34 17.70 13.63
CA VAL A 19 -19.30 16.83 14.81
C VAL A 19 -20.73 16.48 15.19
N THR A 20 -21.09 15.20 15.10
CA THR A 20 -22.42 14.68 15.45
C THR A 20 -22.35 13.89 16.75
N GLU A 21 -23.26 14.16 17.68
CA GLU A 21 -23.43 13.40 18.93
C GLU A 21 -24.34 12.17 18.72
N TYR A 22 -23.99 11.08 19.40
CA TYR A 22 -24.78 9.85 19.47
C TYR A 22 -24.87 9.38 20.92
N ARG A 23 -26.03 8.87 21.31
CA ARG A 23 -26.35 8.44 22.67
C ARG A 23 -26.91 7.03 22.66
N ILE A 24 -26.40 6.16 23.54
CA ILE A 24 -26.98 4.83 23.70
C ILE A 24 -28.25 4.94 24.56
N THR A 25 -29.31 4.24 24.17
CA THR A 25 -30.59 4.22 24.90
C THR A 25 -30.83 2.84 25.48
N PHE A 26 -31.26 2.81 26.74
CA PHE A 26 -31.55 1.58 27.49
C PHE A 26 -33.04 1.30 27.52
N SER A 27 -33.41 0.05 27.80
CA SER A 27 -34.80 -0.31 28.08
C SER A 27 -35.23 0.18 29.47
N GLU A 28 -36.54 0.36 29.65
CA GLU A 28 -37.12 1.00 30.86
C GLU A 28 -36.87 0.22 32.16
N ALA A 29 -36.49 -1.06 32.07
CA ALA A 29 -36.13 -1.90 33.20
C ALA A 29 -34.67 -1.74 33.68
N VAL A 30 -33.87 -0.87 33.05
CA VAL A 30 -32.45 -0.67 33.37
C VAL A 30 -32.25 0.61 34.16
N ASP A 31 -31.76 0.50 35.41
CA ASP A 31 -31.25 1.66 36.13
C ASP A 31 -29.94 2.17 35.49
N VAL A 32 -30.07 3.24 34.72
CA VAL A 32 -28.96 3.89 34.02
C VAL A 32 -27.84 4.37 34.94
N ASN A 33 -28.10 4.58 36.25
CA ASN A 33 -27.06 4.99 37.20
C ASN A 33 -26.06 3.86 37.49
N THR A 34 -26.47 2.60 37.32
CA THR A 34 -25.60 1.42 37.50
C THR A 34 -24.69 1.13 36.28
N VAL A 35 -24.88 1.87 35.18
CA VAL A 35 -24.14 1.65 33.93
C VAL A 35 -22.79 2.35 33.97
N ASN A 36 -21.71 1.57 33.92
CA ASN A 36 -20.34 2.04 33.77
C ASN A 36 -20.03 2.39 32.29
N ASP A 37 -19.69 3.66 32.06
CA ASP A 37 -19.30 4.20 30.75
C ASP A 37 -18.14 3.46 30.07
N ASN A 38 -17.23 2.87 30.85
CA ASN A 38 -16.08 2.15 30.30
C ASN A 38 -16.43 0.82 29.62
N ASP A 39 -17.62 0.28 29.88
CA ASP A 39 -18.09 -1.01 29.37
C ASP A 39 -18.93 -0.86 28.10
N ILE A 40 -19.24 0.39 27.71
CA ILE A 40 -19.93 0.72 26.46
C ILE A 40 -18.87 0.96 25.39
N LEU A 41 -19.00 0.29 24.24
CA LEU A 41 -18.06 0.38 23.11
C LEU A 41 -18.78 0.81 21.83
N TRP A 42 -18.24 1.82 21.15
CA TRP A 42 -18.76 2.35 19.89
C TRP A 42 -17.80 2.08 18.74
N GLN A 43 -18.31 1.71 17.56
CA GLN A 43 -17.53 1.50 16.35
C GLN A 43 -18.36 1.79 15.08
N VAL A 44 -17.79 2.53 14.13
CA VAL A 44 -18.40 2.73 12.80
C VAL A 44 -17.87 1.68 11.81
N TYR A 45 -18.76 1.16 10.97
CA TYR A 45 -18.50 0.25 9.87
C TYR A 45 -19.05 0.83 8.56
N TRP A 46 -18.46 0.49 7.41
CA TRP A 46 -19.06 0.72 6.09
C TRP A 46 -19.49 -0.62 5.48
N ALA A 47 -20.52 -0.61 4.63
CA ALA A 47 -20.76 -1.72 3.73
C ALA A 47 -19.68 -1.74 2.63
N ASN A 48 -19.02 -2.89 2.43
CA ASN A 48 -18.15 -3.14 1.29
C ASN A 48 -18.99 -3.51 0.03
N GLU A 49 -18.32 -3.82 -1.09
CA GLU A 49 -18.99 -4.13 -2.35
C GLU A 49 -19.83 -5.44 -2.34
N TYR A 50 -19.69 -6.26 -1.30
CA TYR A 50 -20.43 -7.50 -1.04
C TYR A 50 -21.53 -7.35 0.02
N SER A 51 -21.80 -6.11 0.47
CA SER A 51 -22.68 -5.79 1.62
C SER A 51 -22.19 -6.28 2.98
N GLU A 52 -20.94 -6.71 3.09
CA GLU A 52 -20.33 -7.05 4.39
C GLU A 52 -19.84 -5.77 5.08
N TYR A 53 -19.92 -5.73 6.42
CA TYR A 53 -19.61 -4.52 7.17
C TYR A 53 -18.18 -4.55 7.77
N GLU A 54 -17.31 -3.71 7.21
CA GLU A 54 -15.92 -3.56 7.63
C GLU A 54 -15.73 -2.33 8.52
N LYS A 55 -14.85 -2.40 9.52
CA LYS A 55 -14.56 -1.25 10.41
C LYS A 55 -13.97 -0.09 9.62
N VAL A 56 -14.54 1.11 9.78
CA VAL A 56 -13.98 2.35 9.19
C VAL A 56 -12.65 2.67 9.91
N PRO A 57 -11.47 2.57 9.25
CA PRO A 57 -10.18 2.54 9.94
C PRO A 57 -9.86 3.80 10.76
N PHE A 58 -10.40 4.95 10.35
CA PHE A 58 -10.17 6.26 10.97
C PHE A 58 -11.24 6.66 12.01
N SER A 59 -12.28 5.86 12.20
CA SER A 59 -13.38 6.19 13.14
C SER A 59 -12.99 6.00 14.61
N GLY A 60 -12.10 5.02 14.88
CA GLY A 60 -11.71 4.62 16.23
C GLY A 60 -12.82 3.90 17.01
N GLN A 61 -12.41 3.10 18.00
CA GLN A 61 -13.32 2.61 19.01
C GLN A 61 -13.46 3.67 20.11
N LYS A 62 -14.70 4.02 20.47
CA LYS A 62 -14.98 5.01 21.52
C LYS A 62 -15.72 4.37 22.70
N LYS A 63 -15.73 5.05 23.84
CA LYS A 63 -16.39 4.60 25.08
C LYS A 63 -17.39 5.62 25.59
N GLY A 64 -18.25 5.21 26.52
CA GLY A 64 -19.21 6.06 27.23
C GLY A 64 -20.66 5.93 26.76
N ARG A 65 -21.59 6.41 27.60
CA ARG A 65 -23.03 6.57 27.29
C ARG A 65 -23.26 7.49 26.09
N LEU A 66 -22.35 8.44 25.92
CA LEU A 66 -22.36 9.50 24.93
C LEU A 66 -21.07 9.45 24.12
N THR A 67 -21.17 9.67 22.81
CA THR A 67 -19.99 9.81 21.96
C THR A 67 -20.24 10.76 20.80
N THR A 68 -19.17 11.24 20.17
CA THR A 68 -19.25 12.09 18.98
C THR A 68 -18.48 11.49 17.82
N TYR A 69 -18.96 11.68 16.60
CA TYR A 69 -18.25 11.31 15.37
C TYR A 69 -18.20 12.49 14.39
N LYS A 70 -17.05 12.65 13.75
CA LYS A 70 -16.85 13.55 12.59
C LYS A 70 -16.73 12.68 11.35
N PHE A 71 -17.64 12.83 10.39
CA PHE A 71 -17.61 12.04 9.17
C PHE A 71 -16.78 12.75 8.10
N LEU A 72 -15.90 12.00 7.43
CA LEU A 72 -14.91 12.53 6.49
C LEU A 72 -15.41 12.44 5.04
N GLN A 73 -14.93 13.32 4.16
CA GLN A 73 -15.42 13.48 2.79
C GLN A 73 -15.40 12.18 1.93
N ASN A 74 -14.54 11.22 2.25
CA ASN A 74 -14.51 9.88 1.64
C ASN A 74 -15.70 8.96 2.05
N LEU A 75 -16.50 9.36 3.05
CA LEU A 75 -17.66 8.65 3.56
C LEU A 75 -19.00 9.25 3.06
N GLN A 76 -18.97 10.36 2.31
CA GLN A 76 -20.17 10.99 1.78
C GLN A 76 -21.01 9.99 0.96
N GLY A 77 -22.30 9.89 1.27
CA GLY A 77 -23.24 9.00 0.58
C GLY A 77 -23.02 7.50 0.79
N LYS A 78 -22.07 7.08 1.63
CA LYS A 78 -21.90 5.66 1.99
C LYS A 78 -22.95 5.25 3.02
N ASN A 79 -23.48 4.03 2.88
CA ASN A 79 -24.24 3.38 3.95
C ASN A 79 -23.26 2.86 5.01
N LEU A 80 -23.34 3.44 6.21
CA LEU A 80 -22.52 3.11 7.37
C LEU A 80 -23.40 2.48 8.47
N GLN A 81 -22.82 1.57 9.25
CA GLN A 81 -23.38 1.11 10.51
C GLN A 81 -22.58 1.69 11.67
N LEU A 82 -23.21 2.51 12.52
CA LEU A 82 -22.68 2.79 13.86
C LEU A 82 -23.21 1.72 14.81
N LYS A 83 -22.31 0.97 15.47
CA LYS A 83 -22.67 -0.03 16.47
C LYS A 83 -22.27 0.42 17.85
N ALA A 84 -23.15 0.19 18.82
CA ALA A 84 -22.91 0.38 20.23
C ALA A 84 -23.12 -0.97 20.95
N THR A 85 -22.11 -1.40 21.71
CA THR A 85 -22.09 -2.67 22.43
C THR A 85 -21.98 -2.40 23.93
N TYR A 86 -22.76 -3.10 24.74
CA TYR A 86 -22.67 -3.07 26.21
C TYR A 86 -23.01 -4.46 26.76
N LYS A 87 -22.12 -5.04 27.56
CA LYS A 87 -22.12 -6.47 27.88
C LYS A 87 -22.18 -7.28 26.57
N ASP A 88 -23.03 -8.30 26.49
CA ASP A 88 -23.18 -9.16 25.30
C ASP A 88 -24.19 -8.61 24.26
N GLU A 89 -24.81 -7.45 24.51
CA GLU A 89 -25.78 -6.85 23.60
C GLU A 89 -25.14 -5.80 22.67
N THR A 90 -25.57 -5.79 21.41
CA THR A 90 -25.20 -4.77 20.43
C THR A 90 -26.46 -4.21 19.75
N VAL A 91 -26.50 -2.89 19.60
CA VAL A 91 -27.49 -2.17 18.78
C VAL A 91 -26.77 -1.40 17.67
N GLU A 92 -27.48 -1.16 16.57
CA GLU A 92 -26.93 -0.46 15.41
C GLU A 92 -27.85 0.66 14.88
N LEU A 93 -27.23 1.67 14.30
CA LEU A 93 -27.87 2.77 13.58
C LEU A 93 -27.26 2.86 12.19
N HIS A 94 -28.11 2.86 11.16
CA HIS A 94 -27.65 3.08 9.78
C HIS A 94 -27.54 4.58 9.53
N ILE A 95 -26.39 5.00 9.02
CA ILE A 95 -26.01 6.40 8.83
C ILE A 95 -25.58 6.58 7.37
N THR A 96 -26.06 7.63 6.72
CA THR A 96 -25.64 8.02 5.36
C THR A 96 -25.18 9.48 5.38
N PRO A 97 -23.87 9.75 5.56
CA PRO A 97 -23.37 11.11 5.71
C PRO A 97 -23.62 11.97 4.46
N GLN A 98 -24.09 13.19 4.67
CA GLN A 98 -24.54 14.11 3.63
C GLN A 98 -23.50 15.18 3.29
N ALA A 99 -23.58 15.69 2.06
CA ALA A 99 -22.73 16.78 1.61
C ALA A 99 -22.90 18.02 2.51
N ASN A 100 -21.79 18.57 2.96
CA ASN A 100 -21.73 19.91 3.55
C ASN A 100 -21.21 20.86 2.45
N GLY A 101 -21.63 22.13 2.45
CA GLY A 101 -21.21 23.16 1.49
C GLY A 101 -19.95 23.93 1.89
N GLU A 102 -19.49 23.80 3.14
CA GLU A 102 -18.29 24.48 3.65
C GLU A 102 -17.02 24.15 2.83
N ILE A 103 -16.04 25.06 2.83
CA ILE A 103 -14.69 24.83 2.30
C ILE A 103 -13.75 24.87 3.50
N LYS A 104 -13.22 23.71 3.92
CA LYS A 104 -12.51 23.61 5.20
C LYS A 104 -11.46 22.49 5.27
N ILE A 105 -10.39 22.71 6.03
CA ILE A 105 -9.51 21.63 6.51
C ILE A 105 -10.15 21.02 7.76
N ILE A 106 -10.47 19.72 7.73
CA ILE A 106 -11.33 19.09 8.74
C ILE A 106 -10.59 18.17 9.71
N ASP A 107 -9.44 17.60 9.35
CA ASP A 107 -8.70 16.68 10.22
C ASP A 107 -7.26 16.42 9.73
N VAL A 108 -6.37 15.94 10.62
CA VAL A 108 -4.97 15.59 10.30
C VAL A 108 -4.54 14.33 11.05
N PHE A 109 -4.21 13.26 10.32
CA PHE A 109 -3.73 12.00 10.90
C PHE A 109 -2.23 11.79 10.67
N PHE A 110 -1.55 11.24 11.67
CA PHE A 110 -0.16 10.80 11.57
C PHE A 110 -0.08 9.35 11.08
N LEU A 111 0.68 9.13 10.01
CA LEU A 111 0.90 7.84 9.40
C LEU A 111 2.40 7.50 9.40
N ASP A 112 2.75 6.22 9.38
CA ASP A 112 4.13 5.79 9.19
C ASP A 112 4.61 5.95 7.73
N VAL A 113 5.83 5.49 7.45
CA VAL A 113 6.42 5.45 6.11
C VAL A 113 5.75 4.43 5.17
N GLU A 114 4.96 3.50 5.72
CA GLU A 114 4.13 2.53 5.00
C GLU A 114 2.67 3.02 4.85
N TYR A 115 2.39 4.26 5.27
CA TYR A 115 1.07 4.90 5.33
C TYR A 115 0.01 4.20 6.21
N LYS A 116 0.43 3.42 7.22
CA LYS A 116 -0.43 2.89 8.29
C LYS A 116 -0.64 3.96 9.36
N ILE A 117 -1.79 3.95 10.03
CA ILE A 117 -2.07 4.86 11.14
C ILE A 117 -1.08 4.58 12.28
N GLN A 118 -0.39 5.62 12.75
CA GLN A 118 0.48 5.51 13.91
C GLN A 118 -0.28 5.79 15.20
N ASP A 119 -0.03 4.95 16.21
CA ASP A 119 -0.30 5.28 17.60
C ASP A 119 0.72 6.33 18.05
N THR A 120 0.30 7.60 18.07
CA THR A 120 1.19 8.73 18.36
C THR A 120 1.83 8.65 19.74
N SER A 121 1.20 7.94 20.70
CA SER A 121 1.77 7.70 22.04
C SER A 121 3.03 6.84 22.06
N LYS A 122 3.38 6.21 20.93
CA LYS A 122 4.57 5.37 20.75
C LYS A 122 5.66 6.01 19.89
N LEU A 123 5.44 7.23 19.39
CA LEU A 123 6.41 7.92 18.56
C LEU A 123 7.57 8.45 19.39
N LYS A 124 8.76 8.36 18.81
CA LYS A 124 10.02 8.86 19.38
C LYS A 124 10.92 9.42 18.29
N TYR A 125 12.01 10.07 18.71
CA TYR A 125 13.03 10.54 17.78
C TYR A 125 13.57 9.43 16.87
N MET A 126 14.00 9.82 15.68
CA MET A 126 14.36 8.99 14.53
C MET A 126 13.20 8.21 13.89
N ASN A 127 11.96 8.29 14.41
CA ASN A 127 10.79 7.89 13.64
C ASN A 127 10.49 8.91 12.54
N SER A 128 9.85 8.46 11.47
CA SER A 128 9.37 9.32 10.38
C SER A 128 7.84 9.25 10.31
N VAL A 129 7.21 10.42 10.21
CA VAL A 129 5.75 10.58 10.16
C VAL A 129 5.32 11.21 8.84
N ASN A 130 4.22 10.74 8.27
CA ASN A 130 3.49 11.40 7.19
C ASN A 130 2.21 12.02 7.75
N LEU A 131 1.80 13.18 7.24
CA LEU A 131 0.47 13.72 7.53
C LEU A 131 -0.51 13.24 6.46
N GLN A 132 -1.70 12.82 6.88
CA GLN A 132 -2.87 12.63 6.03
C GLN A 132 -3.93 13.64 6.47
N ILE A 133 -3.99 14.73 5.71
CA ILE A 133 -4.89 15.85 5.89
C ILE A 133 -6.21 15.53 5.19
N TYR A 134 -7.32 15.71 5.90
CA TYR A 134 -8.66 15.65 5.34
C TYR A 134 -9.19 17.06 5.13
N THR A 135 -9.84 17.26 3.99
CA THR A 135 -10.45 18.53 3.59
C THR A 135 -11.87 18.31 3.09
N LEU A 136 -12.68 19.36 3.09
CA LEU A 136 -14.06 19.39 2.64
C LEU A 136 -14.19 20.44 1.53
N ASN A 137 -14.69 20.02 0.36
CA ASN A 137 -14.85 20.82 -0.87
C ASN A 137 -13.62 21.61 -1.34
N MET A 138 -12.42 21.30 -0.85
CA MET A 138 -11.20 22.03 -1.21
C MET A 138 -10.59 21.61 -2.56
N LEU A 139 -11.29 20.85 -3.41
CA LEU A 139 -10.76 20.34 -4.68
C LEU A 139 -10.17 21.47 -5.54
N GLY A 140 -8.91 21.30 -5.96
CA GLY A 140 -8.15 22.29 -6.72
C GLY A 140 -7.39 23.31 -5.87
N LYS A 141 -7.82 23.58 -4.63
CA LYS A 141 -7.11 24.45 -3.68
C LYS A 141 -5.84 23.77 -3.16
N TYR A 142 -4.98 24.56 -2.52
CA TYR A 142 -3.70 24.12 -1.99
C TYR A 142 -3.69 24.22 -0.47
N VAL A 143 -3.11 23.24 0.20
CA VAL A 143 -2.82 23.31 1.63
C VAL A 143 -1.32 23.29 1.87
N GLU A 144 -0.89 23.99 2.90
CA GLU A 144 0.49 24.08 3.38
C GLU A 144 0.52 23.63 4.84
N PHE A 145 1.70 23.26 5.36
CA PHE A 145 1.84 22.92 6.77
C PHE A 145 3.17 23.39 7.36
N LYS A 146 3.12 23.72 8.64
CA LYS A 146 4.29 23.93 9.51
C LYS A 146 4.09 23.13 10.78
N MET A 147 5.19 22.61 11.29
CA MET A 147 5.30 22.01 12.61
C MET A 147 6.13 22.96 13.47
N TYR A 148 5.60 23.29 14.64
CA TYR A 148 6.17 24.23 15.58
C TYR A 148 6.47 23.56 16.91
N ASP A 149 7.46 24.07 17.61
CA ASP A 149 7.76 23.79 19.01
C ASP A 149 7.63 25.10 19.80
N THR A 150 6.76 25.14 20.82
CA THR A 150 6.49 26.36 21.58
C THR A 150 7.49 26.53 22.73
N VAL A 151 8.26 27.62 22.71
CA VAL A 151 9.32 27.95 23.68
C VAL A 151 9.02 29.32 24.28
N ASN A 152 8.95 29.44 25.61
CA ASN A 152 8.69 30.72 26.29
C ASN A 152 7.46 31.49 25.74
N GLY A 153 6.43 30.76 25.31
CA GLY A 153 5.22 31.33 24.69
C GLY A 153 5.33 31.70 23.20
N GLN A 154 6.46 31.42 22.55
CA GLN A 154 6.69 31.69 21.12
C GLN A 154 6.80 30.38 20.32
N ASP A 155 6.14 30.31 19.16
CA ASP A 155 6.18 29.16 18.26
C ASP A 155 7.42 29.18 17.33
N VAL A 156 8.33 28.22 17.49
CA VAL A 156 9.53 28.06 16.65
C VAL A 156 9.26 27.01 15.57
N GLU A 157 9.49 27.34 14.29
CA GLU A 157 9.30 26.42 13.16
C GLU A 157 10.38 25.31 13.14
N VAL A 158 9.98 24.04 13.25
CA VAL A 158 10.88 22.87 13.24
C VAL A 158 10.71 21.96 12.02
N ALA A 159 9.59 22.06 11.30
CA ALA A 159 9.42 21.46 9.97
C ALA A 159 8.37 22.22 9.13
N LYS A 160 8.43 22.08 7.81
CA LYS A 160 7.40 22.57 6.88
C LYS A 160 7.31 21.73 5.61
N ASN A 161 6.24 21.89 4.84
CA ASN A 161 6.26 21.45 3.44
C ASN A 161 7.27 22.30 2.64
N SER A 162 8.02 21.65 1.74
CA SER A 162 8.86 22.36 0.76
C SER A 162 8.04 22.97 -0.39
N GLU A 163 6.86 22.41 -0.65
CA GLU A 163 5.99 22.74 -1.78
C GLU A 163 4.52 22.65 -1.36
N PRO A 164 3.64 23.58 -1.75
CA PRO A 164 2.21 23.49 -1.49
C PRO A 164 1.58 22.17 -1.98
N MET A 165 0.64 21.65 -1.21
CA MET A 165 0.00 20.36 -1.43
C MET A 165 -1.41 20.57 -1.96
N GLN A 166 -1.60 20.37 -3.27
CA GLN A 166 -2.91 20.53 -3.89
C GLN A 166 -3.87 19.41 -3.46
N VAL A 167 -5.11 19.79 -3.10
CA VAL A 167 -6.23 18.86 -2.90
C VAL A 167 -6.71 18.40 -4.27
N ILE A 168 -6.24 17.23 -4.71
CA ILE A 168 -6.54 16.69 -6.05
C ILE A 168 -7.58 15.55 -6.06
N GLN A 169 -7.90 15.00 -4.88
CA GLN A 169 -8.87 13.91 -4.76
C GLN A 169 -10.25 14.49 -4.38
N LYS A 170 -11.32 14.05 -5.05
CA LYS A 170 -12.71 14.42 -4.70
C LYS A 170 -13.13 13.98 -3.29
N ASN A 171 -12.41 13.03 -2.71
CA ASN A 171 -12.60 12.55 -1.34
C ASN A 171 -11.94 13.46 -0.26
N GLY A 172 -11.32 14.58 -0.66
CA GLY A 172 -10.71 15.55 0.24
C GLY A 172 -9.37 15.17 0.85
N ILE A 173 -8.78 14.02 0.51
CA ILE A 173 -7.55 13.52 1.16
C ILE A 173 -6.29 14.09 0.49
N VAL A 174 -5.43 14.70 1.31
CA VAL A 174 -4.08 15.14 0.96
C VAL A 174 -3.07 14.42 1.86
N LYS A 175 -1.92 14.02 1.30
CA LYS A 175 -0.82 13.42 2.06
C LYS A 175 0.47 14.19 1.87
N THR A 176 1.33 14.19 2.88
CA THR A 176 2.70 14.70 2.74
C THR A 176 3.47 13.93 1.67
N LYS A 177 4.14 14.67 0.79
CA LYS A 177 4.96 14.13 -0.32
C LYS A 177 6.32 13.59 0.15
N LYS A 178 6.76 14.00 1.35
CA LYS A 178 7.96 13.56 2.05
C LYS A 178 7.57 13.33 3.51
N ALA A 179 8.07 12.26 4.12
CA ALA A 179 7.89 12.07 5.56
C ALA A 179 8.71 13.12 6.34
N ILE A 180 8.16 13.56 7.47
CA ILE A 180 8.83 14.40 8.45
C ILE A 180 9.65 13.46 9.35
N LEU A 181 10.97 13.54 9.27
CA LEU A 181 11.84 12.84 10.22
C LEU A 181 11.81 13.60 11.55
N LEU A 182 11.39 12.92 12.63
CA LEU A 182 11.45 13.44 13.99
C LEU A 182 12.92 13.41 14.44
N ASN A 183 13.69 14.43 14.05
CA ASN A 183 15.13 14.52 14.30
C ASN A 183 15.38 15.10 15.70
N PRO A 184 16.30 14.56 16.51
CA PRO A 184 16.76 15.20 17.76
C PRO A 184 17.16 16.68 17.62
N ALA A 185 17.60 17.11 16.45
CA ALA A 185 17.85 18.52 16.15
C ALA A 185 16.63 19.43 16.38
N MET A 186 15.39 18.91 16.28
CA MET A 186 14.16 19.69 16.44
C MET A 186 14.00 20.30 17.84
N TYR A 187 14.46 19.63 18.90
CA TYR A 187 14.44 20.17 20.27
C TYR A 187 15.78 20.85 20.65
N MET A 188 16.90 20.45 20.03
CA MET A 188 18.18 21.14 20.23
C MET A 188 18.18 22.55 19.62
N GLN A 189 17.48 22.75 18.50
CA GLN A 189 17.28 24.07 17.88
C GLN A 189 16.46 25.02 18.75
N THR A 190 15.60 24.49 19.62
CA THR A 190 14.72 25.27 20.51
C THR A 190 15.29 25.47 21.92
N GLN A 191 16.49 24.93 22.20
CA GLN A 191 17.13 24.93 23.52
C GLN A 191 16.23 24.40 24.65
N LYS A 192 15.27 23.52 24.32
CA LYS A 192 14.35 22.96 25.30
C LYS A 192 15.05 21.98 26.24
N ASP A 193 14.46 21.86 27.43
CA ASP A 193 14.89 20.92 28.45
C ASP A 193 14.88 19.48 27.92
N MET A 194 16.07 18.88 27.81
CA MET A 194 16.28 17.52 27.32
C MET A 194 15.80 16.45 28.31
N SER A 195 15.41 16.83 29.52
CA SER A 195 15.02 15.90 30.58
C SER A 195 13.51 15.59 30.59
N ALA A 196 12.70 16.39 29.88
CA ALA A 196 11.29 16.13 29.67
C ALA A 196 11.08 14.79 28.91
N SER A 197 10.21 13.93 29.43
CA SER A 197 9.96 12.58 28.89
C SER A 197 9.12 12.55 27.61
N GLU A 198 8.40 13.64 27.33
CA GLU A 198 7.58 13.85 26.14
C GLU A 198 7.76 15.29 25.66
N HIS A 199 8.06 15.47 24.37
CA HIS A 199 8.04 16.77 23.69
C HIS A 199 6.77 16.87 22.83
N ARG A 200 6.28 18.10 22.62
CA ARG A 200 5.00 18.38 21.98
C ARG A 200 5.18 19.37 20.85
N TYR A 201 4.74 18.98 19.67
CA TYR A 201 4.84 19.77 18.45
C TYR A 201 3.44 20.11 17.94
N LYS A 202 3.20 21.40 17.68
CA LYS A 202 1.96 21.87 17.07
C LYS A 202 2.08 21.79 15.56
N VAL A 203 1.22 21.02 14.90
CA VAL A 203 1.14 20.94 13.44
C VAL A 203 0.00 21.82 12.96
N LYS A 204 0.32 22.98 12.37
CA LYS A 204 -0.65 23.85 11.69
C LYS A 204 -0.69 23.50 10.22
N VAL A 205 -1.88 23.26 9.68
CA VAL A 205 -2.16 23.08 8.25
C VAL A 205 -3.14 24.14 7.81
N TRP A 206 -2.88 24.88 6.73
CA TRP A 206 -3.75 25.97 6.28
C TRP A 206 -3.96 25.97 4.76
N GLU A 207 -5.03 26.62 4.29
CA GLU A 207 -5.26 26.88 2.88
C GLU A 207 -4.33 27.98 2.37
N ARG A 208 -3.53 27.68 1.33
CA ARG A 208 -2.64 28.66 0.71
C ARG A 208 -3.44 29.87 0.22
N ASN A 209 -2.98 31.07 0.57
CA ASN A 209 -3.66 32.36 0.35
C ASN A 209 -4.96 32.58 1.16
N ASN A 210 -5.26 31.71 2.13
CA ASN A 210 -6.39 31.85 3.05
C ASN A 210 -6.04 31.22 4.42
N GLU A 211 -5.09 31.83 5.14
CA GLU A 211 -4.62 31.32 6.44
C GLU A 211 -5.70 31.23 7.53
N ALA A 212 -6.86 31.88 7.35
CA ALA A 212 -8.02 31.75 8.22
C ALA A 212 -8.70 30.37 8.10
N ASN A 213 -8.55 29.68 6.97
CA ASN A 213 -8.96 28.28 6.82
C ASN A 213 -7.79 27.36 7.21
N PHE A 214 -7.71 27.03 8.49
CA PHE A 214 -6.65 26.19 9.05
C PHE A 214 -7.19 25.10 9.99
N TYR A 215 -6.33 24.12 10.26
CA TYR A 215 -6.49 23.10 11.28
C TYR A 215 -5.16 22.97 12.05
N GLU A 216 -5.23 22.82 13.37
CA GLU A 216 -4.07 22.56 14.23
C GLU A 216 -4.24 21.23 14.96
N GLU A 217 -3.15 20.47 15.09
CA GLU A 217 -3.11 19.19 15.81
C GLU A 217 -1.85 19.08 16.69
N GLU A 218 -1.92 18.39 17.82
CA GLU A 218 -0.76 18.17 18.71
C GLU A 218 -0.10 16.81 18.43
N LEU A 219 1.18 16.83 18.06
CA LEU A 219 2.02 15.64 17.96
C LEU A 219 2.87 15.49 19.21
N LYS A 220 2.66 14.38 19.94
CA LYS A 220 3.48 13.97 21.08
C LYS A 220 4.61 13.05 20.63
N VAL A 221 5.82 13.27 21.16
CA VAL A 221 7.02 12.51 20.82
C VAL A 221 7.78 12.18 22.11
N LYS A 222 7.99 10.90 22.37
CA LYS A 222 8.77 10.42 23.51
C LYS A 222 10.26 10.74 23.34
N ASN A 223 10.85 11.23 24.41
CA ASN A 223 12.26 11.52 24.49
C ASN A 223 12.99 10.34 25.14
N GLU A 224 13.55 9.46 24.31
CA GLU A 224 14.32 8.27 24.73
C GLU A 224 15.83 8.42 24.43
N ILE A 225 16.33 9.66 24.51
CA ILE A 225 17.77 9.95 24.50
C ILE A 225 18.23 9.97 25.96
N GLY A 226 19.35 9.32 26.28
CA GLY A 226 19.77 9.07 27.66
C GLY A 226 19.80 10.34 28.53
N GLN A 227 19.12 10.28 29.68
CA GLN A 227 18.89 11.42 30.58
C GLN A 227 20.17 12.10 31.07
N PRO A 228 20.13 13.43 31.24
CA PRO A 228 20.25 13.99 32.59
C PRO A 228 19.01 14.80 33.05
N SER A 229 18.92 15.04 34.36
CA SER A 229 17.80 15.53 35.21
C SER A 229 17.13 16.89 34.92
N ILE A 230 15.83 16.98 35.29
CA ILE A 230 14.93 18.18 35.31
C ILE A 230 15.11 19.01 36.60
N PRO A 231 14.56 20.25 36.67
CA PRO A 231 13.28 20.44 37.38
C PRO A 231 12.23 21.37 36.70
N GLN A 232 10.96 20.88 36.67
CA GLN A 232 9.61 21.51 36.67
C GLN A 232 9.38 22.96 36.13
N ASP A 233 8.22 23.37 35.57
CA ASP A 233 6.83 22.94 35.86
C ASP A 233 5.75 23.38 34.82
N SER A 234 4.53 22.83 34.95
CA SER A 234 3.20 23.46 34.70
C SER A 234 2.56 23.69 33.30
N GLN A 235 1.47 22.93 33.06
CA GLN A 235 0.09 23.34 32.61
C GLN A 235 -0.24 23.88 31.18
N ALA A 236 -1.50 23.63 30.77
CA ALA A 236 -2.15 24.00 29.49
C ALA A 236 -3.61 24.46 29.70
N PRO A 237 -4.23 25.29 28.81
CA PRO A 237 -5.65 25.03 28.41
C PRO A 237 -6.20 25.58 27.04
N GLN A 238 -6.92 24.71 26.30
CA GLN A 238 -8.29 24.80 25.68
C GLN A 238 -8.92 25.95 24.82
N LYS A 239 -9.66 25.52 23.74
CA LYS A 239 -10.98 25.99 23.14
C LYS A 239 -11.03 27.29 22.25
N THR A 240 -12.01 27.63 21.35
CA THR A 240 -13.17 27.00 20.60
C THR A 240 -13.75 27.94 19.50
N GLY A 241 -14.54 27.45 18.49
CA GLY A 241 -15.44 28.31 17.66
C GLY A 241 -16.10 27.68 16.39
N LEU A 242 -17.31 28.14 15.99
CA LEU A 242 -18.17 27.68 14.84
C LEU A 242 -18.90 28.88 14.18
N PRO A 243 -19.30 28.86 12.88
CA PRO A 243 -20.74 28.99 12.52
C PRO A 243 -21.20 28.33 11.17
N GLU A 244 -22.44 28.62 10.74
CA GLU A 244 -23.38 27.84 9.89
C GLU A 244 -23.30 27.96 8.32
N ALA A 245 -24.21 27.25 7.64
CA ALA A 245 -24.28 26.97 6.19
C ALA A 245 -25.35 27.75 5.39
N PRO A 246 -25.35 27.67 4.03
CA PRO A 246 -26.62 27.51 3.31
C PRO A 246 -26.65 26.68 2.00
N LYS A 247 -27.70 25.84 1.88
CA LYS A 247 -28.61 25.54 0.73
C LYS A 247 -28.09 24.95 -0.62
N LYS A 248 -28.98 24.13 -1.22
CA LYS A 248 -28.84 23.22 -2.38
C LYS A 248 -28.81 23.88 -3.78
N LYS A 249 -28.32 23.14 -4.79
CA LYS A 249 -29.03 22.90 -6.07
C LYS A 249 -28.59 21.58 -6.73
N GLU A 250 -29.41 21.07 -7.65
CA GLU A 250 -29.39 19.71 -8.20
C GLU A 250 -28.79 19.62 -9.61
N ASP A 251 -28.71 18.37 -10.11
CA ASP A 251 -28.49 17.93 -11.50
C ASP A 251 -27.10 18.07 -12.16
N GLU A 252 -26.47 16.92 -12.41
CA GLU A 252 -26.03 16.51 -13.77
C GLU A 252 -25.54 15.05 -13.78
N LYS A 253 -26.31 14.14 -14.40
CA LYS A 253 -25.88 12.79 -14.80
C LYS A 253 -26.05 12.65 -16.31
N GLU A 254 -24.97 12.75 -17.08
CA GLU A 254 -24.83 12.02 -18.35
C GLU A 254 -23.41 12.09 -18.96
N LYS A 255 -23.10 11.16 -19.87
CA LYS A 255 -21.90 11.10 -20.75
C LYS A 255 -20.55 10.66 -20.10
N LYS A 256 -20.39 9.35 -19.88
CA LYS A 256 -19.07 8.70 -20.00
C LYS A 256 -18.79 8.38 -21.48
N LYS A 257 -17.72 8.93 -22.06
CA LYS A 257 -17.20 8.53 -23.38
C LYS A 257 -16.13 7.44 -23.25
N GLU A 258 -16.03 6.57 -24.26
CA GLU A 258 -15.09 5.44 -24.32
C GLU A 258 -13.61 5.90 -24.39
N LYS A 259 -12.72 5.35 -23.54
CA LYS A 259 -11.27 5.66 -23.56
C LYS A 259 -10.45 4.38 -23.78
N CYS A 260 -10.03 4.15 -25.02
CA CYS A 260 -9.13 3.03 -25.37
C CYS A 260 -7.65 3.45 -25.42
N PHE A 261 -6.78 2.61 -24.86
CA PHE A 261 -5.33 2.82 -24.72
C PHE A 261 -4.45 1.98 -25.66
N CYS A 262 -5.05 1.14 -26.48
CA CYS A 262 -4.33 0.31 -27.44
C CYS A 262 -3.69 1.25 -28.47
N ASP A 263 -2.37 1.10 -28.69
CA ASP A 263 -1.54 1.94 -29.57
C ASP A 263 -1.50 3.44 -29.23
N LYS A 264 -2.07 3.84 -28.08
CA LYS A 264 -2.04 5.22 -27.57
C LYS A 264 -1.16 5.36 -26.33
N GLU A 265 -0.52 6.51 -26.20
CA GLU A 265 0.26 6.87 -25.02
C GLU A 265 -0.67 7.08 -23.80
N LEU A 266 -0.18 6.78 -22.60
CA LEU A 266 -0.90 7.06 -21.35
C LEU A 266 -0.57 8.48 -20.89
N GLU A 267 -1.59 9.25 -20.54
CA GLU A 267 -1.41 10.58 -19.96
C GLU A 267 -0.94 10.47 -18.49
N ILE A 268 -0.43 11.57 -17.93
CA ILE A 268 0.00 11.63 -16.53
C ILE A 268 -1.14 11.20 -15.59
N GLU A 269 -2.37 11.63 -15.89
CA GLU A 269 -3.61 11.30 -15.20
C GLU A 269 -3.97 9.80 -15.29
N ASP A 270 -3.59 9.11 -16.36
CA ASP A 270 -3.79 7.67 -16.49
C ASP A 270 -2.82 6.91 -15.58
N PHE A 271 -1.54 7.26 -15.57
CA PHE A 271 -0.58 6.71 -14.61
C PHE A 271 -1.01 6.97 -13.15
N ILE A 272 -1.61 8.13 -12.85
CA ILE A 272 -2.19 8.43 -11.53
C ILE A 272 -3.37 7.51 -11.21
N THR A 273 -4.27 7.28 -12.16
CA THR A 273 -5.41 6.36 -12.02
C THR A 273 -4.94 4.93 -11.75
N LEU A 274 -3.77 4.55 -12.25
CA LEU A 274 -3.10 3.27 -12.01
C LEU A 274 -2.35 3.17 -10.66
N GLY A 275 -2.35 4.24 -9.84
CA GLY A 275 -1.71 4.27 -8.53
C GLY A 275 -0.30 4.87 -8.49
N VAL A 276 0.24 5.33 -9.61
CA VAL A 276 1.51 6.07 -9.63
C VAL A 276 1.30 7.47 -9.05
N SER A 277 2.15 7.91 -8.11
CA SER A 277 2.00 9.27 -7.57
C SER A 277 2.17 10.35 -8.66
N LYS A 278 1.43 11.47 -8.59
CA LYS A 278 1.50 12.56 -9.59
C LYS A 278 2.92 13.04 -9.89
N ASN A 279 3.81 13.05 -8.89
CA ASN A 279 5.21 13.39 -9.07
C ASN A 279 5.97 12.32 -9.88
N LYS A 280 5.75 11.04 -9.61
CA LYS A 280 6.38 9.93 -10.35
C LYS A 280 5.81 9.83 -11.76
N ALA A 281 4.50 10.03 -11.95
CA ALA A 281 3.88 10.10 -13.27
C ALA A 281 4.49 11.24 -14.11
N LYS A 282 4.65 12.45 -13.57
CA LYS A 282 5.35 13.56 -14.23
C LYS A 282 6.81 13.27 -14.63
N VAL A 283 7.53 12.47 -13.85
CA VAL A 283 8.94 12.13 -14.12
C VAL A 283 9.07 11.00 -15.14
N TYR A 284 8.11 10.08 -15.17
CA TYR A 284 8.26 8.81 -15.88
C TYR A 284 7.29 8.59 -17.04
N ALA A 285 6.21 9.37 -17.20
CA ALA A 285 5.20 9.13 -18.25
C ALA A 285 5.82 9.10 -19.65
N ASP A 286 6.56 10.13 -20.03
CA ASP A 286 7.17 10.26 -21.37
C ASP A 286 8.12 9.09 -21.66
N VAL A 287 9.08 8.83 -20.76
CA VAL A 287 10.04 7.73 -20.94
C VAL A 287 9.40 6.33 -20.82
N LEU A 288 8.29 6.17 -20.10
CA LEU A 288 7.50 4.93 -20.08
C LEU A 288 6.76 4.75 -21.40
N ASN A 289 6.13 5.80 -21.94
CA ASN A 289 5.46 5.77 -23.24
C ASN A 289 6.45 5.47 -24.36
N ASP A 290 7.59 6.17 -24.41
CA ASP A 290 8.71 5.89 -25.34
C ASP A 290 9.19 4.45 -25.23
N THR A 291 9.34 3.93 -24.00
CA THR A 291 9.79 2.55 -23.75
C THR A 291 8.74 1.55 -24.22
N MET A 292 7.47 1.74 -23.87
CA MET A 292 6.38 0.87 -24.31
C MET A 292 6.24 0.88 -25.84
N LYS A 293 6.37 2.04 -26.48
CA LYS A 293 6.37 2.22 -27.94
C LYS A 293 7.54 1.50 -28.60
N LYS A 294 8.79 1.74 -28.13
CA LYS A 294 10.01 1.10 -28.65
C LYS A 294 9.94 -0.44 -28.57
N TYR A 295 9.39 -0.97 -27.49
CA TYR A 295 9.33 -2.42 -27.25
C TYR A 295 7.93 -3.03 -27.50
N GLU A 296 7.12 -2.40 -28.36
CA GLU A 296 5.82 -2.93 -28.83
C GLU A 296 4.88 -3.38 -27.69
N ILE A 297 4.97 -2.74 -26.54
CA ILE A 297 4.07 -2.91 -25.40
C ILE A 297 2.84 -2.02 -25.67
N ASN A 298 2.20 -2.25 -26.80
CA ASN A 298 1.28 -1.31 -27.44
C ASN A 298 -0.19 -1.68 -27.25
N THR A 299 -0.52 -2.98 -27.23
CA THR A 299 -1.88 -3.46 -26.93
C THR A 299 -2.26 -3.16 -25.47
N CYS A 300 -3.55 -2.95 -25.22
CA CYS A 300 -4.07 -2.65 -23.89
C CYS A 300 -3.68 -3.72 -22.86
N ILE A 301 -3.73 -5.01 -23.25
CA ILE A 301 -3.38 -6.13 -22.36
C ILE A 301 -1.87 -6.23 -22.09
N ARG A 302 -1.01 -6.00 -23.10
CA ARG A 302 0.45 -5.89 -22.91
C ARG A 302 0.79 -4.79 -21.91
N LYS A 303 0.16 -3.62 -22.03
CA LYS A 303 0.31 -2.50 -21.09
C LYS A 303 -0.15 -2.88 -19.68
N SER A 304 -1.32 -3.51 -19.53
CA SER A 304 -1.82 -3.93 -18.22
C SER A 304 -0.85 -4.87 -17.50
N HIS A 305 -0.30 -5.88 -18.18
CA HIS A 305 0.69 -6.79 -17.59
C HIS A 305 2.04 -6.11 -17.32
N PHE A 306 2.60 -5.36 -18.28
CA PHE A 306 3.89 -4.69 -18.11
C PHE A 306 3.88 -3.70 -16.94
N LEU A 307 2.87 -2.82 -16.90
CA LEU A 307 2.73 -1.80 -15.87
C LEU A 307 2.55 -2.43 -14.47
N ALA A 308 1.72 -3.47 -14.36
CA ALA A 308 1.54 -4.19 -13.10
C ALA A 308 2.83 -4.78 -12.53
N GLN A 309 3.68 -5.34 -13.40
CA GLN A 309 4.96 -5.93 -12.98
C GLN A 309 5.96 -4.85 -12.54
N ILE A 310 6.18 -3.78 -13.33
CA ILE A 310 7.08 -2.69 -12.90
C ILE A 310 6.58 -1.98 -11.62
N PHE A 311 5.27 -1.86 -11.42
CA PHE A 311 4.72 -1.27 -10.19
C PHE A 311 4.98 -2.16 -8.97
N HIS A 312 5.12 -3.47 -9.14
CA HIS A 312 5.58 -4.35 -8.07
C HIS A 312 7.08 -4.18 -7.83
N GLU A 313 7.92 -4.43 -8.85
CA GLU A 313 9.39 -4.45 -8.71
C GLU A 313 10.01 -3.14 -8.19
N SER A 314 9.34 -2.02 -8.46
CA SER A 314 9.81 -0.68 -8.04
C SER A 314 8.94 -0.04 -6.94
N GLY A 315 7.90 -0.71 -6.45
CA GLY A 315 6.92 -0.12 -5.53
C GLY A 315 6.31 1.18 -6.09
N TYR A 316 5.63 1.10 -7.23
CA TYR A 316 5.11 2.25 -7.99
C TYR A 316 6.18 3.32 -8.32
N LEU A 317 7.31 2.88 -8.90
CA LEU A 317 8.42 3.70 -9.39
C LEU A 317 9.21 4.41 -8.28
N ILE A 318 9.07 3.99 -7.01
CA ILE A 318 9.76 4.56 -5.86
C ILE A 318 11.20 4.08 -5.80
N PHE A 319 11.42 2.76 -5.86
CA PHE A 319 12.71 2.10 -5.70
C PHE A 319 13.38 1.83 -7.06
N LEU A 320 14.60 2.36 -7.23
CA LEU A 320 15.35 2.33 -8.51
C LEU A 320 16.71 1.61 -8.38
N SER A 321 17.05 1.16 -7.16
CA SER A 321 18.24 0.39 -6.85
C SER A 321 17.98 -0.43 -5.58
N GLU A 322 18.50 -1.66 -5.57
CA GLU A 322 18.65 -2.49 -4.39
C GLU A 322 19.53 -1.75 -3.35
N GLN A 323 19.07 -1.72 -2.09
CA GLN A 323 19.83 -1.18 -0.96
C GLN A 323 20.72 -2.27 -0.35
N LYS A 324 21.83 -1.89 0.28
CA LYS A 324 22.71 -2.86 0.97
C LYS A 324 21.90 -3.65 1.99
N SER A 325 21.96 -4.98 1.90
CA SER A 325 21.23 -5.92 2.75
C SER A 325 22.11 -7.14 3.06
N LYS A 326 21.58 -8.10 3.81
CA LYS A 326 22.23 -9.40 4.06
C LYS A 326 22.36 -10.29 2.80
N HIS A 327 21.72 -9.93 1.69
CA HIS A 327 21.82 -10.68 0.43
C HIS A 327 23.06 -10.23 -0.35
N ALA A 328 23.91 -11.19 -0.73
CA ALA A 328 25.16 -10.93 -1.45
C ALA A 328 24.96 -10.19 -2.79
N SER A 329 23.78 -10.31 -3.42
CA SER A 329 23.35 -9.52 -4.58
C SER A 329 23.52 -8.02 -4.36
N SER A 330 23.05 -7.52 -3.21
CA SER A 330 23.03 -6.09 -2.88
C SER A 330 24.42 -5.48 -2.66
N GLY A 331 25.42 -6.31 -2.36
CA GLY A 331 26.83 -5.93 -2.26
C GLY A 331 27.59 -6.01 -3.59
N SER A 332 26.99 -6.60 -4.64
CA SER A 332 27.60 -6.70 -5.96
C SER A 332 27.67 -5.32 -6.65
N PRO A 333 28.73 -5.02 -7.41
CA PRO A 333 28.73 -3.89 -8.34
C PRO A 333 27.53 -3.92 -9.29
N TYR A 334 27.04 -5.13 -9.61
CA TYR A 334 25.92 -5.42 -10.50
C TYR A 334 24.62 -5.80 -9.74
N LYS A 335 24.43 -5.27 -8.53
CA LYS A 335 23.16 -5.34 -7.79
C LYS A 335 21.95 -4.84 -8.58
N GLY A 336 20.73 -5.14 -8.12
CA GLY A 336 19.50 -4.70 -8.78
C GLY A 336 19.43 -3.18 -8.98
N ARG A 337 19.16 -2.74 -10.22
CA ARG A 337 18.88 -1.35 -10.58
C ARG A 337 17.79 -1.23 -11.64
N GLY A 338 17.14 -0.08 -11.69
CA GLY A 338 16.02 0.21 -12.60
C GLY A 338 14.68 -0.32 -12.09
N ILE A 339 13.60 0.05 -12.78
CA ILE A 339 12.22 -0.24 -12.32
C ILE A 339 11.80 -1.72 -12.44
N MET A 340 12.66 -2.55 -13.03
CA MET A 340 12.53 -4.01 -13.13
C MET A 340 13.73 -4.73 -12.47
N GLN A 341 14.49 -4.03 -11.60
CA GLN A 341 15.62 -4.57 -10.82
C GLN A 341 16.61 -5.44 -11.63
N ILE A 342 17.08 -4.93 -12.76
CA ILE A 342 18.07 -5.62 -13.60
C ILE A 342 19.33 -5.88 -12.76
N THR A 343 19.69 -7.15 -12.65
CA THR A 343 20.72 -7.66 -11.71
C THR A 343 21.71 -8.57 -12.46
N GLY A 344 22.99 -8.52 -12.10
CA GLY A 344 24.05 -9.39 -12.61
C GLY A 344 24.75 -8.86 -13.87
N GLU A 345 26.07 -9.03 -13.93
CA GLU A 345 26.93 -8.48 -14.99
C GLU A 345 26.47 -8.84 -16.40
N SER A 346 26.08 -10.10 -16.63
CA SER A 346 25.69 -10.55 -17.96
C SER A 346 24.45 -9.80 -18.47
N ASN A 347 23.52 -9.41 -17.60
CA ASN A 347 22.33 -8.64 -17.95
C ASN A 347 22.70 -7.18 -18.25
N TYR A 348 23.58 -6.57 -17.45
CA TYR A 348 24.13 -5.23 -17.72
C TYR A 348 24.84 -5.17 -19.08
N ARG A 349 25.66 -6.19 -19.39
CA ARG A 349 26.40 -6.33 -20.65
C ARG A 349 25.45 -6.52 -21.85
N ARG A 350 24.40 -7.35 -21.73
CA ARG A 350 23.41 -7.53 -22.80
C ARG A 350 22.55 -6.28 -23.04
N TYR A 351 22.11 -5.61 -21.97
CA TYR A 351 21.41 -4.33 -22.11
C TYR A 351 22.30 -3.27 -22.77
N GLY A 352 23.56 -3.13 -22.33
CA GLY A 352 24.52 -2.21 -22.93
C GLY A 352 24.74 -2.44 -24.41
N LYS A 353 24.86 -3.71 -24.84
CA LYS A 353 24.90 -4.07 -26.27
C LYS A 353 23.63 -3.64 -27.02
N ASN A 354 22.46 -3.80 -26.42
CA ASN A 354 21.17 -3.41 -27.02
C ASN A 354 20.97 -1.88 -27.15
N VAL A 355 21.65 -1.06 -26.34
CA VAL A 355 21.63 0.41 -26.46
C VAL A 355 22.92 1.03 -27.01
N THR A 356 23.91 0.20 -27.36
CA THR A 356 25.26 0.60 -27.82
C THR A 356 25.99 1.52 -26.84
N GLU A 357 25.96 1.18 -25.56
CA GLU A 357 26.56 1.97 -24.48
C GLU A 357 27.12 1.05 -23.37
N ASP A 358 28.22 1.44 -22.72
CA ASP A 358 28.81 0.65 -21.63
C ASP A 358 28.12 0.90 -20.28
N PHE A 359 27.78 -0.21 -19.61
CA PHE A 359 27.24 -0.26 -18.24
C PHE A 359 28.10 -1.13 -17.31
N THR A 360 29.33 -1.48 -17.69
CA THR A 360 30.14 -2.50 -16.99
C THR A 360 31.46 -1.99 -16.47
N SER A 361 32.22 -1.19 -17.24
CA SER A 361 33.65 -0.94 -16.95
C SER A 361 33.91 -0.15 -15.67
N THR A 362 33.04 0.81 -15.33
CA THR A 362 33.21 1.70 -14.16
C THR A 362 31.97 1.68 -13.26
N GLU A 363 32.10 2.19 -12.03
CA GLU A 363 30.96 2.35 -11.11
C GLU A 363 29.93 3.31 -11.68
N THR A 364 30.36 4.49 -12.13
CA THR A 364 29.51 5.47 -12.81
C THR A 364 28.76 4.86 -14.01
N ASN A 365 29.41 3.98 -14.80
CA ASN A 365 28.74 3.29 -15.90
C ASN A 365 27.63 2.34 -15.41
N ARG A 366 27.84 1.64 -14.28
CA ARG A 366 26.82 0.78 -13.65
C ARG A 366 25.68 1.58 -13.01
N GLU A 367 25.97 2.77 -12.46
CA GLU A 367 24.99 3.63 -11.80
C GLU A 367 23.94 4.22 -12.74
N LYS A 368 24.28 4.42 -14.03
CA LYS A 368 23.32 4.84 -15.06
C LYS A 368 22.05 3.95 -15.10
N MET A 369 22.14 2.67 -14.75
CA MET A 369 20.98 1.76 -14.66
C MET A 369 19.94 2.17 -13.60
N ALA A 370 20.31 2.96 -12.59
CA ALA A 370 19.37 3.51 -11.59
C ALA A 370 18.77 4.87 -12.00
N LEU A 371 19.32 5.52 -13.04
CA LEU A 371 18.97 6.88 -13.46
C LEU A 371 18.14 6.88 -14.77
N PRO A 372 17.28 7.90 -14.98
CA PRO A 372 16.65 8.10 -16.27
C PRO A 372 17.69 8.38 -17.37
N PRO A 373 17.49 7.90 -18.61
CA PRO A 373 16.35 7.10 -19.06
C PRO A 373 16.52 5.59 -18.87
N HIS A 374 17.70 5.09 -18.49
CA HIS A 374 18.03 3.67 -18.52
C HIS A 374 17.31 2.85 -17.44
N ASN A 375 16.97 3.48 -16.31
CA ASN A 375 16.15 2.85 -15.27
C ASN A 375 14.74 2.44 -15.76
N VAL A 376 14.24 3.06 -16.83
CA VAL A 376 12.98 2.67 -17.51
C VAL A 376 13.26 1.89 -18.79
N LYS A 377 14.16 2.36 -19.67
CA LYS A 377 14.46 1.72 -20.97
C LYS A 377 14.96 0.28 -20.83
N SER A 378 15.61 -0.06 -19.72
CA SER A 378 16.04 -1.43 -19.42
C SER A 378 14.89 -2.38 -19.05
N ALA A 379 13.80 -1.87 -18.48
CA ALA A 379 12.61 -2.68 -18.19
C ALA A 379 11.89 -3.13 -19.47
N GLY A 380 11.78 -2.25 -20.47
CA GLY A 380 11.21 -2.60 -21.77
C GLY A 380 12.09 -3.57 -22.57
N TRP A 381 13.42 -3.38 -22.54
CA TRP A 381 14.38 -4.34 -23.10
C TRP A 381 14.22 -5.72 -22.44
N PHE A 382 14.18 -5.75 -21.10
CA PHE A 382 14.03 -7.00 -20.36
C PHE A 382 12.72 -7.71 -20.69
N TRP A 383 11.64 -6.93 -20.82
CA TRP A 383 10.30 -7.41 -21.15
C TRP A 383 10.22 -8.05 -22.55
N LYS A 384 10.63 -7.33 -23.61
CA LYS A 384 10.50 -7.82 -24.99
C LYS A 384 11.68 -8.71 -25.40
N GLU A 385 12.91 -8.18 -25.34
CA GLU A 385 14.07 -8.80 -25.99
C GLU A 385 14.67 -9.94 -25.16
N GLU A 386 14.77 -9.76 -23.84
CA GLU A 386 15.39 -10.76 -22.95
C GLU A 386 14.42 -11.87 -22.48
N LYS A 387 13.10 -11.59 -22.46
CA LYS A 387 12.08 -12.52 -21.93
C LYS A 387 10.87 -12.79 -22.85
N GLY A 388 10.69 -12.08 -23.96
CA GLY A 388 9.61 -12.36 -24.93
C GLY A 388 8.19 -12.15 -24.40
N LEU A 389 8.01 -11.35 -23.35
CA LEU A 389 6.78 -11.32 -22.53
C LEU A 389 5.56 -10.71 -23.22
N ASN A 390 5.73 -9.96 -24.32
CA ASN A 390 4.60 -9.55 -25.18
C ASN A 390 3.74 -10.76 -25.57
N SER A 391 4.37 -11.86 -25.99
CA SER A 391 3.66 -13.09 -26.41
C SER A 391 2.92 -13.81 -25.27
N MET A 392 3.37 -13.62 -24.03
CA MET A 392 2.69 -14.16 -22.84
C MET A 392 1.53 -13.25 -22.42
N ALA A 393 1.70 -11.93 -22.51
CA ALA A 393 0.65 -10.96 -22.20
C ALA A 393 -0.50 -10.99 -23.23
N ASP A 394 -0.22 -11.26 -24.50
CA ASP A 394 -1.25 -11.50 -25.52
C ASP A 394 -2.09 -12.75 -25.23
N LYS A 395 -1.46 -13.78 -24.64
CA LYS A 395 -2.14 -14.99 -24.12
C LYS A 395 -2.77 -14.76 -22.74
N ASN A 396 -2.63 -13.56 -22.18
CA ASN A 396 -3.06 -13.20 -20.83
C ASN A 396 -2.43 -14.10 -19.72
N ASP A 397 -1.21 -14.60 -19.92
CA ASP A 397 -0.57 -15.58 -19.03
C ASP A 397 0.16 -14.92 -17.86
N PHE A 398 -0.61 -14.40 -16.90
CA PHE A 398 -0.10 -13.73 -15.70
C PHE A 398 0.89 -14.59 -14.89
N ILE A 399 0.62 -15.91 -14.81
CA ILE A 399 1.42 -16.86 -14.02
C ILE A 399 2.81 -17.00 -14.66
N CYS A 400 2.88 -17.27 -15.96
CA CYS A 400 4.17 -17.42 -16.64
C CYS A 400 4.95 -16.10 -16.69
N ILE A 401 4.28 -14.95 -16.87
CA ILE A 401 4.94 -13.63 -16.79
C ILE A 401 5.60 -13.44 -15.43
N THR A 402 4.88 -13.71 -14.34
CA THR A 402 5.40 -13.56 -12.97
C THR A 402 6.60 -14.49 -12.73
N ASN A 403 6.51 -15.75 -13.18
CA ASN A 403 7.59 -16.73 -13.04
C ASN A 403 8.83 -16.39 -13.89
N LEU A 404 8.67 -15.82 -15.09
CA LEU A 404 9.79 -15.44 -15.96
C LEU A 404 10.55 -14.20 -15.45
N ILE A 405 9.87 -13.29 -14.73
CA ILE A 405 10.52 -12.11 -14.14
C ILE A 405 11.23 -12.49 -12.83
N ASN A 406 10.59 -13.28 -11.95
CA ASN A 406 11.08 -13.52 -10.58
C ASN A 406 11.70 -14.91 -10.35
N GLY A 407 11.72 -15.74 -11.39
CA GLY A 407 12.11 -17.14 -11.30
C GLY A 407 11.10 -18.04 -10.57
N GLY A 408 10.03 -17.52 -9.98
CA GLY A 408 9.03 -18.24 -9.17
C GLY A 408 7.81 -17.37 -8.86
N ASN A 409 7.04 -17.69 -7.80
CA ASN A 409 5.80 -16.96 -7.45
C ASN A 409 5.98 -15.89 -6.35
N VAL A 410 7.15 -15.25 -6.29
CA VAL A 410 7.45 -14.18 -5.32
C VAL A 410 6.57 -12.96 -5.61
N GLY A 411 5.87 -12.47 -4.59
CA GLY A 411 4.97 -11.31 -4.70
C GLY A 411 3.73 -11.51 -5.57
N PHE A 412 3.40 -12.74 -5.97
CA PHE A 412 2.31 -13.09 -6.89
C PHE A 412 0.97 -12.39 -6.56
N ASN A 413 0.54 -12.44 -5.30
CA ASN A 413 -0.71 -11.83 -4.84
C ASN A 413 -0.74 -10.29 -5.03
N ASP A 414 0.38 -9.61 -4.84
CA ASP A 414 0.45 -8.15 -5.00
C ASP A 414 0.55 -7.74 -6.48
N ARG A 415 1.29 -8.52 -7.28
CA ARG A 415 1.31 -8.40 -8.74
C ARG A 415 -0.09 -8.58 -9.33
N TYR A 416 -0.87 -9.53 -8.82
CA TYR A 416 -2.26 -9.75 -9.24
C TYR A 416 -3.16 -8.55 -8.89
N LYS A 417 -3.04 -7.97 -7.69
CA LYS A 417 -3.75 -6.74 -7.30
C LYS A 417 -3.42 -5.57 -8.24
N LYS A 418 -2.14 -5.38 -8.56
CA LYS A 418 -1.67 -4.36 -9.52
C LYS A 418 -2.18 -4.61 -10.93
N LEU A 419 -2.20 -5.87 -11.38
CA LEU A 419 -2.78 -6.26 -12.66
C LEU A 419 -4.27 -5.99 -12.71
N LYS A 420 -5.04 -6.28 -11.65
CA LYS A 420 -6.47 -5.93 -11.60
C LYS A 420 -6.69 -4.42 -11.82
N ILE A 421 -5.93 -3.57 -11.13
CA ILE A 421 -5.99 -2.11 -11.31
C ILE A 421 -5.68 -1.73 -12.77
N CYS A 422 -4.62 -2.29 -13.37
CA CYS A 422 -4.24 -1.98 -14.74
C CYS A 422 -5.19 -2.58 -15.79
N PHE A 423 -5.85 -3.69 -15.49
CA PHE A 423 -6.83 -4.33 -16.37
C PHE A 423 -8.15 -3.56 -16.37
N ASP A 424 -8.65 -3.20 -15.17
CA ASP A 424 -9.90 -2.47 -15.00
C ASP A 424 -9.84 -1.05 -15.62
N ASN A 425 -8.67 -0.39 -15.59
CA ASN A 425 -8.52 0.99 -16.08
C ASN A 425 -7.96 1.12 -17.51
N ILE A 426 -7.26 0.11 -18.07
CA ILE A 426 -6.66 0.16 -19.41
C ILE A 426 -7.36 -0.78 -20.41
N TYR A 427 -7.65 -2.01 -19.99
CA TYR A 427 -8.19 -3.04 -20.88
C TYR A 427 -9.73 -2.96 -20.98
N LYS A 428 -10.43 -2.95 -19.84
CA LYS A 428 -11.91 -2.84 -19.81
C LYS A 428 -12.48 -1.51 -20.32
N THR A 429 -11.67 -0.46 -20.31
CA THR A 429 -12.06 0.89 -20.79
C THR A 429 -12.00 1.02 -22.32
N CYS A 430 -11.28 0.12 -22.99
CA CYS A 430 -11.16 0.13 -24.43
C CYS A 430 -12.37 -0.48 -25.14
N LYS A 431 -12.85 0.18 -26.21
CA LYS A 431 -13.91 -0.33 -27.10
C LYS A 431 -13.64 -1.72 -27.73
N ASN A 432 -12.38 -2.13 -27.83
CA ASN A 432 -11.96 -3.46 -28.32
C ASN A 432 -11.83 -4.49 -27.17
N TYR A 433 -12.36 -4.18 -25.99
CA TYR A 433 -12.48 -5.10 -24.86
C TYR A 433 -13.25 -6.35 -25.28
N SER A 434 -12.81 -7.50 -24.79
CA SER A 434 -13.52 -8.77 -24.93
C SER A 434 -13.71 -9.39 -23.55
N GLU A 435 -14.97 -9.64 -23.18
CA GLU A 435 -15.37 -10.31 -21.93
C GLU A 435 -14.78 -11.72 -21.78
N LYS A 436 -14.38 -12.35 -22.89
CA LYS A 436 -13.68 -13.65 -22.88
C LYS A 436 -12.28 -13.56 -22.24
N VAL A 437 -11.67 -12.38 -22.18
CA VAL A 437 -10.41 -12.15 -21.47
C VAL A 437 -10.77 -11.76 -20.04
N THR A 438 -10.45 -12.64 -19.09
CA THR A 438 -10.76 -12.45 -17.67
C THR A 438 -9.48 -12.48 -16.84
N LEU A 439 -9.60 -12.15 -15.55
CA LEU A 439 -8.50 -12.29 -14.58
C LEU A 439 -8.53 -13.65 -13.85
N ASN A 440 -9.35 -14.60 -14.29
CA ASN A 440 -9.43 -15.93 -13.70
C ASN A 440 -8.29 -16.83 -14.23
N TYR A 441 -7.14 -16.77 -13.57
CA TYR A 441 -5.95 -17.54 -13.96
C TYR A 441 -5.94 -18.91 -13.28
N THR A 442 -5.96 -19.97 -14.09
CA THR A 442 -5.70 -21.34 -13.63
C THR A 442 -4.28 -21.75 -13.99
N PHE A 443 -3.64 -22.55 -13.15
CA PHE A 443 -2.28 -23.02 -13.37
C PHE A 443 -2.17 -23.84 -14.65
N GLU A 444 -3.15 -24.71 -14.89
CA GLU A 444 -3.23 -25.65 -16.01
C GLU A 444 -3.24 -24.98 -17.39
N ASN A 445 -3.81 -23.77 -17.47
CA ASN A 445 -3.85 -22.97 -18.70
C ASN A 445 -2.59 -22.11 -18.91
N SER A 446 -1.73 -21.97 -17.89
CA SER A 446 -0.48 -21.25 -18.00
C SER A 446 0.59 -22.05 -18.74
N ASN A 447 1.45 -21.38 -19.48
CA ASN A 447 2.67 -21.96 -20.03
C ASN A 447 3.64 -22.45 -18.93
N SER A 448 3.53 -21.94 -17.69
CA SER A 448 4.22 -22.50 -16.51
C SER A 448 3.86 -23.97 -16.23
N TYR A 449 2.66 -24.43 -16.62
CA TYR A 449 2.24 -25.84 -16.52
C TYR A 449 3.07 -26.80 -17.38
N LYS A 450 3.87 -26.27 -18.31
CA LYS A 450 4.74 -27.04 -19.23
C LYS A 450 6.20 -27.00 -18.83
N ILE A 451 6.55 -26.24 -17.78
CA ILE A 451 7.93 -26.00 -17.36
C ILE A 451 8.11 -26.60 -15.97
N SER A 452 8.84 -27.71 -15.85
CA SER A 452 8.98 -28.48 -14.61
C SER A 452 9.41 -27.60 -13.43
N ARG A 453 10.33 -26.66 -13.65
CA ARG A 453 10.78 -25.71 -12.65
C ARG A 453 9.67 -24.80 -12.11
N PHE A 454 8.75 -24.34 -12.97
CA PHE A 454 7.62 -23.52 -12.55
C PHE A 454 6.45 -24.34 -12.00
N ALA A 455 6.26 -25.58 -12.43
CA ALA A 455 5.36 -26.52 -11.75
C ALA A 455 5.79 -26.77 -10.30
N PHE A 456 7.08 -27.01 -10.06
CA PHE A 456 7.61 -27.10 -8.70
C PHE A 456 7.44 -25.80 -7.91
N ALA A 457 7.65 -24.64 -8.56
CA ALA A 457 7.43 -23.33 -7.92
C ALA A 457 5.96 -23.10 -7.56
N TRP A 458 5.02 -23.57 -8.37
CA TRP A 458 3.59 -23.50 -8.08
C TRP A 458 3.24 -24.33 -6.85
N GLY A 459 3.73 -25.57 -6.80
CA GLY A 459 3.58 -26.46 -5.64
C GLY A 459 4.15 -25.84 -4.37
N LEU A 460 5.41 -25.40 -4.44
CA LEU A 460 6.19 -24.91 -3.29
C LEU A 460 5.70 -23.57 -2.72
N TRP A 461 5.05 -22.71 -3.52
CA TRP A 461 4.50 -21.44 -3.05
C TRP A 461 3.08 -21.52 -2.49
N HIS A 462 2.29 -22.52 -2.91
CA HIS A 462 0.95 -22.76 -2.34
C HIS A 462 1.00 -23.67 -1.11
N ASP A 463 2.10 -24.38 -0.90
CA ASP A 463 2.31 -25.26 0.25
C ASP A 463 2.62 -24.48 1.55
N LYS A 464 1.67 -24.47 2.48
CA LYS A 464 1.76 -23.78 3.78
C LYS A 464 3.00 -24.19 4.61
N ASP A 465 3.45 -25.44 4.51
CA ASP A 465 4.56 -25.93 5.34
C ASP A 465 5.92 -25.53 4.75
N ALA A 466 5.97 -25.27 3.43
CA ALA A 466 7.15 -24.78 2.74
C ALA A 466 7.43 -23.29 3.03
N LYS A 467 6.44 -22.56 3.57
CA LYS A 467 6.54 -21.17 4.07
C LYS A 467 7.20 -20.19 3.08
N LYS A 468 6.89 -20.33 1.79
CA LYS A 468 7.33 -19.40 0.74
C LYS A 468 6.36 -18.23 0.63
N ASP A 469 6.87 -17.01 0.78
CA ASP A 469 6.07 -15.80 0.64
C ASP A 469 5.81 -15.44 -0.83
N GLY A 470 4.59 -14.94 -1.11
CA GLY A 470 4.15 -14.44 -2.40
C GLY A 470 2.75 -14.89 -2.83
N CYS A 471 2.32 -16.09 -2.46
CA CYS A 471 0.99 -16.65 -2.76
C CYS A 471 0.13 -16.80 -1.51
N THR A 472 -1.19 -16.87 -1.69
CA THR A 472 -2.08 -17.39 -0.63
C THR A 472 -1.93 -18.90 -0.62
N TYR A 473 -1.61 -19.50 0.54
CA TYR A 473 -1.48 -20.95 0.63
C TYR A 473 -2.78 -21.67 0.27
N ASN A 474 -2.68 -22.71 -0.56
CA ASN A 474 -3.81 -23.47 -1.05
C ASN A 474 -3.35 -24.92 -1.32
N THR A 475 -3.85 -25.87 -0.52
CA THR A 475 -3.48 -27.29 -0.62
C THR A 475 -3.75 -27.89 -2.00
N ALA A 476 -4.87 -27.53 -2.65
CA ALA A 476 -5.22 -28.07 -3.97
C ALA A 476 -4.25 -27.60 -5.05
N GLU A 477 -3.91 -26.30 -5.07
CA GLU A 477 -2.92 -25.74 -5.98
C GLU A 477 -1.50 -26.25 -5.70
N ALA A 478 -1.17 -26.48 -4.42
CA ALA A 478 0.09 -27.10 -4.03
C ALA A 478 0.22 -28.52 -4.60
N ILE A 479 -0.84 -29.33 -4.47
CA ILE A 479 -0.93 -30.69 -5.03
C ILE A 479 -0.75 -30.66 -6.55
N LYS A 480 -1.52 -29.83 -7.28
CA LYS A 480 -1.40 -29.69 -8.75
C LYS A 480 0.02 -29.38 -9.21
N GLY A 481 0.71 -28.47 -8.52
CA GLY A 481 2.10 -28.11 -8.86
C GLY A 481 3.09 -29.25 -8.66
N TYR A 482 2.97 -30.00 -7.56
CA TYR A 482 3.83 -31.15 -7.29
C TYR A 482 3.51 -32.35 -8.19
N GLU A 483 2.25 -32.65 -8.46
CA GLU A 483 1.86 -33.68 -9.43
C GLU A 483 2.40 -33.34 -10.81
N ARG A 484 2.20 -32.09 -11.27
CA ARG A 484 2.64 -31.69 -12.59
C ARG A 484 4.15 -31.73 -12.76
N LEU A 485 4.91 -31.45 -11.70
CA LEU A 485 6.36 -31.66 -11.72
C LEU A 485 6.73 -33.12 -12.00
N LEU A 486 6.03 -34.06 -11.35
CA LEU A 486 6.31 -35.50 -11.48
C LEU A 486 5.91 -36.04 -12.86
N ASP A 487 4.87 -35.49 -13.49
CA ASP A 487 4.57 -35.79 -14.91
C ASP A 487 5.68 -35.32 -15.87
N LEU A 488 6.31 -34.18 -15.56
CA LEU A 488 7.23 -33.48 -16.45
C LEU A 488 8.70 -33.88 -16.28
N LEU A 489 9.08 -34.55 -15.18
CA LEU A 489 10.45 -35.01 -14.95
C LEU A 489 10.51 -36.53 -14.80
N PRO A 490 11.40 -37.22 -15.53
CA PRO A 490 11.64 -38.64 -15.28
C PRO A 490 12.27 -38.82 -13.88
N SER A 491 11.94 -39.93 -13.22
CA SER A 491 12.43 -40.31 -11.88
C SER A 491 13.96 -40.36 -11.74
N THR A 492 14.68 -40.39 -12.87
CA THR A 492 16.14 -40.36 -12.97
C THR A 492 16.75 -38.95 -12.87
N SER A 493 15.95 -37.87 -12.85
CA SER A 493 16.47 -36.50 -12.80
C SER A 493 17.35 -36.23 -11.58
N SER A 494 18.52 -35.65 -11.82
CA SER A 494 19.54 -35.35 -10.80
C SER A 494 19.51 -33.91 -10.29
N ASP A 495 18.51 -33.11 -10.69
CA ASP A 495 18.38 -31.72 -10.25
C ASP A 495 18.27 -31.63 -8.73
N SER A 496 19.16 -30.86 -8.12
CA SER A 496 19.17 -30.58 -6.69
C SER A 496 19.33 -29.08 -6.44
N ASN A 497 18.53 -28.55 -5.52
CA ASN A 497 18.54 -27.16 -5.06
C ASN A 497 17.92 -26.07 -5.98
N TRP A 498 16.80 -26.35 -6.65
CA TRP A 498 15.92 -25.25 -7.06
C TRP A 498 15.32 -24.57 -5.81
N TYR A 499 15.14 -23.24 -5.85
CA TYR A 499 14.48 -22.47 -4.78
C TYR A 499 15.05 -22.59 -3.36
N TYR A 500 16.32 -22.96 -3.23
CA TYR A 500 17.02 -23.14 -1.95
C TYR A 500 16.38 -24.20 -1.05
N ILE A 501 15.74 -25.24 -1.62
CA ILE A 501 15.05 -26.27 -0.84
C ILE A 501 15.97 -27.08 0.08
N GLN A 502 17.28 -27.14 -0.20
CA GLN A 502 18.26 -27.81 0.67
C GLN A 502 18.42 -27.13 2.05
N GLU A 503 17.94 -25.89 2.17
CA GLU A 503 17.95 -25.07 3.39
C GLU A 503 16.54 -24.91 3.99
N ASN A 504 15.50 -25.43 3.33
CA ASN A 504 14.13 -25.32 3.82
C ASN A 504 13.81 -26.49 4.79
N PRO A 505 13.45 -26.22 6.06
CA PRO A 505 13.24 -27.25 7.07
C PRO A 505 12.22 -28.35 6.70
N VAL A 506 11.26 -28.06 5.82
CA VAL A 506 10.23 -29.03 5.40
C VAL A 506 10.80 -30.25 4.65
N PHE A 507 12.05 -30.17 4.17
CA PHE A 507 12.75 -31.23 3.46
C PHE A 507 13.92 -31.85 4.25
N ASN A 508 14.11 -31.50 5.53
CA ASN A 508 15.22 -32.01 6.35
C ASN A 508 15.33 -33.55 6.33
N ASP A 509 14.18 -34.23 6.35
CA ASP A 509 14.04 -35.71 6.30
C ASP A 509 14.71 -36.36 5.07
N ILE A 510 14.93 -35.60 3.99
CA ILE A 510 15.46 -36.07 2.70
C ILE A 510 16.72 -35.31 2.24
N VAL A 511 17.37 -34.56 3.16
CA VAL A 511 18.66 -33.92 2.87
C VAL A 511 19.76 -34.98 2.85
N ILE A 512 20.28 -35.25 1.66
CA ILE A 512 21.47 -36.07 1.46
C ILE A 512 22.70 -35.20 1.78
N VAL A 513 23.55 -35.67 2.68
CA VAL A 513 24.80 -35.03 3.08
C VAL A 513 25.97 -35.87 2.57
N ASP A 514 26.95 -35.25 1.90
CA ASP A 514 28.12 -35.98 1.41
C ASP A 514 29.01 -36.54 2.54
N LYS A 515 29.92 -37.47 2.20
CA LYS A 515 30.83 -38.10 3.18
C LYS A 515 31.74 -37.12 3.93
N LYS A 516 31.87 -35.87 3.46
CA LYS A 516 32.67 -34.80 4.09
C LYS A 516 31.82 -33.79 4.88
N LYS A 517 30.50 -34.00 4.96
CA LYS A 517 29.49 -33.09 5.53
C LYS A 517 29.39 -31.70 4.87
N ASN A 518 29.97 -31.54 3.68
CA ASN A 518 30.15 -30.22 3.06
C ASN A 518 29.04 -29.86 2.06
N ILE A 519 28.44 -30.85 1.39
CA ILE A 519 27.40 -30.63 0.38
C ILE A 519 26.09 -31.25 0.85
N LYS A 520 25.08 -30.41 1.07
CA LYS A 520 23.67 -30.79 1.22
C LYS A 520 23.02 -30.88 -0.15
N LYS A 521 22.26 -31.93 -0.43
CA LYS A 521 21.45 -32.08 -1.64
C LYS A 521 20.06 -32.58 -1.30
N VAL A 522 19.05 -32.03 -1.96
CA VAL A 522 17.69 -32.57 -2.00
C VAL A 522 17.31 -32.69 -3.46
N LYS A 523 16.94 -33.89 -3.92
CA LYS A 523 16.42 -34.06 -5.29
C LYS A 523 15.03 -33.46 -5.38
N ILE A 524 14.74 -32.79 -6.49
CA ILE A 524 13.46 -32.12 -6.71
C ILE A 524 12.27 -33.10 -6.71
N ILE A 525 12.47 -34.30 -7.26
CA ILE A 525 11.45 -35.36 -7.32
C ILE A 525 11.14 -35.92 -5.93
N ASP A 526 12.15 -36.16 -5.10
CA ASP A 526 11.98 -36.66 -3.73
C ASP A 526 11.25 -35.60 -2.88
N ALA A 527 11.59 -34.32 -3.05
CA ALA A 527 10.92 -33.19 -2.40
C ALA A 527 9.44 -33.10 -2.76
N ALA A 528 9.10 -33.17 -4.05
CA ALA A 528 7.71 -33.13 -4.50
C ALA A 528 6.93 -34.37 -4.03
N THR A 529 7.51 -35.55 -4.12
CA THR A 529 6.90 -36.81 -3.67
C THR A 529 6.61 -36.78 -2.16
N LEU A 530 7.56 -36.30 -1.35
CA LEU A 530 7.41 -36.13 0.10
C LEU A 530 6.23 -35.21 0.44
N ARG A 531 6.15 -34.05 -0.23
CA ARG A 531 5.10 -33.06 0.04
C ARG A 531 3.74 -33.50 -0.48
N LEU A 532 3.67 -34.08 -1.68
CA LEU A 532 2.45 -34.66 -2.22
C LEU A 532 1.87 -35.74 -1.29
N LYS A 533 2.71 -36.62 -0.73
CA LYS A 533 2.31 -37.63 0.26
C LYS A 533 1.89 -37.04 1.60
N LYS A 534 2.43 -35.88 2.01
CA LYS A 534 2.03 -35.15 3.23
C LYS A 534 0.75 -34.32 3.04
N LEU A 535 0.48 -33.81 1.84
CA LEU A 535 -0.69 -32.97 1.52
C LEU A 535 -1.95 -33.75 1.15
N LYS A 536 -1.82 -35.02 0.71
CA LYS A 536 -2.93 -35.94 0.44
C LYS A 536 -3.37 -36.77 1.67
N LYS A 537 -2.86 -36.43 2.86
CA LYS A 537 -3.23 -37.01 4.15
C LYS A 537 -3.91 -35.95 5.00
#